data_AF-A0A0C3CTE2-F1
#
_entry.id   AF-A0A0C3CTE2-F1
#
_cell.length_a   1.000
_cell.length_b   1.000
_cell.length_c   1.000
_cell.angle_alpha   90.00
_cell.angle_beta   90.00
_cell.angle_gamma   90.00
#
_symmetry.space_group_name_H-M   'P 1'
#
loop_
_entity.id
_entity.type
_entity.pdbx_description
1 polymer ?
#
loop_
_entity_poly.entity_id
_entity_poly.type
_entity_poly.pdbx_seq_one_letter_code
_entity_poly.pdbx_strand_id
1 'polypeptide(L)'
;MEAPKQELYLLSKRDEAEKYSRLNQQNSTANAVRGGHILDPAIPKQDISRIADIATGPGGYLQWTDYNYRHGSESMYPDRPDELSSLEVGREIFAFQFEQGWAVHILGLVQHYLKSLPVDNVCFTDFADAPFHNPAIRPLLTIWHSLTVPIILEMMMLRKGVGKEDIKRTTEAYREKALEMGRRGEIFQMTICTLAARKKGEPSPEEESFVRRKHDI
;
A
#
# COMPACT_ATOMS: atom_id res chain seq x y z
N MET A 1 11.62 17.60 -26.40
CA MET A 1 10.92 16.30 -26.51
C MET A 1 9.92 16.26 -25.36
N GLU A 2 8.66 16.62 -25.62
CA GLU A 2 7.62 16.64 -24.58
C GLU A 2 7.27 15.20 -24.19
N ALA A 3 7.29 14.89 -22.89
CA ALA A 3 6.77 13.63 -22.38
C ALA A 3 5.28 13.51 -22.76
N PRO A 4 4.78 12.32 -23.15
CA PRO A 4 3.39 12.18 -23.58
C PRO A 4 2.45 12.49 -22.41
N LYS A 5 1.64 13.54 -22.56
CA LYS A 5 0.58 13.99 -21.62
C LYS A 5 -0.52 12.95 -21.32
N GLN A 6 -0.36 11.71 -21.75
CA GLN A 6 -1.37 10.65 -21.67
C GLN A 6 -1.40 9.91 -20.32
N GLU A 7 -0.35 9.99 -19.50
CA GLU A 7 -0.21 9.11 -18.33
C GLU A 7 -1.12 9.47 -17.14
N LEU A 8 -1.60 10.72 -17.02
CA LEU A 8 -2.49 11.14 -15.92
C LEU A 8 -3.99 10.90 -16.20
N TYR A 9 -4.35 10.40 -17.39
CA TYR A 9 -5.71 10.52 -17.95
C TYR A 9 -6.68 9.37 -17.64
N LEU A 10 -6.22 8.29 -16.98
CA LEU A 10 -7.05 7.09 -16.76
C LEU A 10 -7.92 7.19 -15.50
N LEU A 11 -7.41 7.83 -14.44
CA LEU A 11 -8.20 8.05 -13.24
C LEU A 11 -9.22 9.18 -13.41
N SER A 12 -8.94 10.20 -14.22
CA SER A 12 -9.84 11.34 -14.40
C SER A 12 -11.13 11.01 -15.14
N LYS A 13 -11.14 9.95 -15.96
CA LYS A 13 -12.28 9.52 -16.79
C LYS A 13 -13.21 8.48 -16.16
N ARG A 14 -12.87 7.97 -14.97
CA ARG A 14 -13.73 7.01 -14.24
C ARG A 14 -14.84 7.74 -13.49
N ASP A 15 -15.98 7.08 -13.33
CA ASP A 15 -17.10 7.67 -12.61
C ASP A 15 -16.73 7.96 -11.15
N GLU A 16 -17.34 8.98 -10.57
CA GLU A 16 -17.05 9.41 -9.20
C GLU A 16 -17.40 8.34 -8.15
N ALA A 17 -18.33 7.43 -8.46
CA ALA A 17 -18.73 6.36 -7.56
C ALA A 17 -17.64 5.27 -7.45
N GLU A 18 -16.98 4.91 -8.56
CA GLU A 18 -15.88 3.95 -8.60
C GLU A 18 -14.63 4.55 -7.94
N LYS A 19 -14.36 5.85 -8.16
CA LYS A 19 -13.29 6.55 -7.44
C LYS A 19 -13.51 6.53 -5.93
N TYR A 20 -14.72 6.87 -5.49
CA TYR A 20 -15.08 6.93 -4.07
C TYR A 20 -15.07 5.53 -3.43
N SER A 21 -15.67 4.54 -4.08
CA SER A 21 -15.68 3.15 -3.64
C SER A 21 -14.26 2.60 -3.48
N ARG A 22 -13.38 2.83 -4.46
CA ARG A 22 -11.98 2.39 -4.41
C ARG A 22 -11.20 3.05 -3.27
N LEU A 23 -11.27 4.37 -3.14
CA LEU A 23 -10.54 5.09 -2.08
C LEU A 23 -11.01 4.65 -0.69
N ASN A 24 -12.32 4.48 -0.51
CA ASN A 24 -12.88 3.95 0.73
C ASN A 24 -12.44 2.51 0.98
N GLN A 25 -12.38 1.66 -0.06
CA GLN A 25 -11.91 0.28 0.09
C GLN A 25 -10.41 0.22 0.43
N GLN A 26 -9.58 1.06 -0.20
CA GLN A 26 -8.16 1.18 0.13
C GLN A 26 -7.97 1.62 1.58
N ASN A 27 -8.67 2.66 2.02
CA ASN A 27 -8.61 3.13 3.40
C ASN A 27 -9.14 2.10 4.39
N SER A 28 -10.26 1.44 4.08
CA SER A 28 -10.85 0.38 4.92
C SER A 28 -9.90 -0.80 5.08
N THR A 29 -9.28 -1.25 3.97
CA THR A 29 -8.32 -2.36 3.97
C THR A 29 -7.07 -1.98 4.77
N ALA A 30 -6.49 -0.79 4.51
CA ALA A 30 -5.32 -0.31 5.25
C ALA A 30 -5.61 -0.17 6.76
N ASN A 31 -6.78 0.33 7.14
CA ASN A 31 -7.19 0.44 8.54
C ASN A 31 -7.36 -0.94 9.17
N ALA A 32 -8.07 -1.87 8.52
CA ALA A 32 -8.31 -3.21 9.06
C ALA A 32 -7.01 -4.00 9.29
N VAL A 33 -6.07 -3.86 8.37
CA VAL A 33 -4.71 -4.42 8.43
C VAL A 33 -3.92 -3.91 9.60
N ARG A 34 -4.02 -2.61 9.89
CA ARG A 34 -3.40 -2.02 11.07
C ARG A 34 -4.22 -2.26 12.34
N GLY A 35 -5.15 -3.24 12.35
CA GLY A 35 -5.98 -3.53 13.52
C GLY A 35 -6.93 -2.38 13.89
N GLY A 36 -7.39 -1.62 12.91
CA GLY A 36 -8.20 -0.42 13.10
C GLY A 36 -7.39 0.83 13.50
N HIS A 37 -6.05 0.76 13.49
CA HIS A 37 -5.21 1.89 13.84
C HIS A 37 -4.89 2.76 12.63
N ILE A 38 -5.15 4.07 12.76
CA ILE A 38 -4.77 5.08 11.76
C ILE A 38 -3.24 5.21 11.70
N LEU A 39 -2.57 5.06 12.85
CA LEU A 39 -1.12 5.12 13.01
C LEU A 39 -0.53 3.74 13.25
N ASP A 40 0.70 3.53 12.79
CA ASP A 40 1.47 2.35 13.16
C ASP A 40 1.53 2.22 14.70
N PRO A 41 1.30 1.03 15.28
CA PRO A 41 1.34 0.83 16.73
C PRO A 41 2.67 1.22 17.39
N ALA A 42 3.77 1.24 16.63
CA ALA A 42 5.08 1.69 17.11
C ALA A 42 5.14 3.20 17.39
N ILE A 43 4.16 3.97 16.89
CA ILE A 43 4.06 5.41 17.14
C ILE A 43 3.24 5.64 18.43
N PRO A 44 3.82 6.30 19.46
CA PRO A 44 3.11 6.60 20.70
C PRO A 44 1.98 7.60 20.43
N LYS A 45 0.73 7.15 20.57
CA LYS A 45 -0.46 7.93 20.17
C LYS A 45 -0.81 9.03 21.17
N GLN A 46 -0.47 8.83 22.44
CA GLN A 46 -0.68 9.79 23.52
C GLN A 46 -0.01 11.14 23.27
N ASP A 47 0.96 11.15 22.34
CA ASP A 47 1.83 12.26 22.02
C ASP A 47 1.41 13.02 20.75
N ILE A 48 0.34 12.56 20.08
CA ILE A 48 -0.08 13.09 18.79
C ILE A 48 -1.40 13.81 18.95
N SER A 49 -1.35 15.13 18.82
CA SER A 49 -2.57 15.95 18.89
C SER A 49 -3.31 15.98 17.55
N ARG A 50 -2.58 15.92 16.42
CA ARG A 50 -3.12 15.95 15.05
C ARG A 50 -2.23 15.17 14.07
N ILE A 51 -2.82 14.66 12.98
CA ILE A 51 -2.08 13.94 11.91
C ILE A 51 -1.00 14.82 11.25
N ALA A 52 -1.21 16.14 11.17
CA ALA A 52 -0.19 17.07 10.66
C ALA A 52 1.07 17.13 11.54
N ASP A 53 0.96 16.86 12.85
CA ASP A 53 2.08 16.92 13.80
C ASP A 53 3.13 15.83 13.53
N ILE A 54 2.70 14.71 12.94
CA ILE A 54 3.56 13.61 12.48
C ILE A 54 4.57 14.18 11.45
N ALA A 55 4.09 14.94 10.47
CA ALA A 55 4.94 15.49 9.42
C ALA A 55 5.68 16.79 9.78
N THR A 56 5.17 17.62 10.71
CA THR A 56 5.66 19.00 10.89
C THR A 56 5.87 19.47 12.34
N GLY A 57 5.61 18.64 13.35
CA GLY A 57 5.69 19.04 14.77
C GLY A 57 7.06 18.82 15.43
N PRO A 58 7.32 19.46 16.60
CA PRO A 58 8.41 19.08 17.50
C PRO A 58 8.29 17.60 17.92
N GLY A 59 9.39 16.86 17.94
CA GLY A 59 9.42 15.40 18.13
C GLY A 59 9.08 14.57 16.88
N GLY A 60 8.90 15.22 15.72
CA GLY A 60 8.29 14.72 14.49
C GLY A 60 8.53 13.25 14.12
N TYR A 61 7.45 12.58 13.74
CA TYR A 61 7.42 11.17 13.34
C TYR A 61 7.21 11.07 11.83
N LEU A 62 8.07 10.36 11.12
CA LEU A 62 7.74 9.95 9.76
C LEU A 62 6.91 8.67 9.83
N GLN A 63 5.71 8.67 9.23
CA GLN A 63 5.01 7.44 8.87
C GLN A 63 4.81 7.41 7.35
N TRP A 64 5.33 6.38 6.70
CA TRP A 64 5.12 6.13 5.28
C TRP A 64 4.57 4.72 5.13
N THR A 65 3.36 4.59 4.57
CA THR A 65 2.83 3.30 4.14
C THR A 65 2.83 3.24 2.63
N ASP A 66 3.41 2.17 2.11
CA ASP A 66 3.52 1.94 0.69
C ASP A 66 3.42 0.46 0.37
N TYR A 67 3.44 0.16 -0.91
CA TYR A 67 3.47 -1.20 -1.35
C TYR A 67 4.85 -1.84 -1.13
N ASN A 68 4.86 -3.02 -0.49
CA ASN A 68 6.01 -3.91 -0.45
C ASN A 68 5.85 -5.03 -1.47
N TYR A 69 6.80 -5.12 -2.38
CA TYR A 69 6.88 -6.23 -3.33
C TYR A 69 8.08 -7.15 -3.07
N ARG A 70 8.75 -7.00 -1.91
CA ARG A 70 9.93 -7.78 -1.50
C ARG A 70 9.72 -9.30 -1.51
N HIS A 71 8.49 -9.75 -1.30
CA HIS A 71 8.14 -11.16 -1.26
C HIS A 71 7.63 -11.71 -2.59
N GLY A 72 7.55 -10.88 -3.64
CA GLY A 72 6.81 -11.23 -4.85
C GLY A 72 5.32 -11.44 -4.54
N SER A 73 4.49 -11.46 -5.58
CA SER A 73 3.12 -11.96 -5.44
C SER A 73 3.20 -13.48 -5.48
N GLU A 74 3.63 -14.12 -4.40
CA GLU A 74 3.49 -15.58 -4.29
C GLU A 74 1.99 -15.88 -4.18
N SER A 75 1.38 -16.24 -5.31
CA SER A 75 0.06 -16.88 -5.28
C SER A 75 0.25 -18.25 -4.63
N MET A 76 -0.21 -18.40 -3.40
CA MET A 76 -0.14 -19.68 -2.68
C MET A 76 -1.05 -20.77 -3.26
N TYR A 77 -1.90 -20.41 -4.22
CA TYR A 77 -2.80 -21.33 -4.88
C TYR A 77 -2.33 -21.56 -6.31
N PRO A 78 -2.23 -22.83 -6.75
CA PRO A 78 -1.89 -23.14 -8.12
C PRO A 78 -3.00 -22.61 -9.02
N ASP A 79 -2.61 -21.90 -10.09
CA ASP A 79 -3.55 -21.52 -11.13
C ASP A 79 -4.14 -22.77 -11.77
N ARG A 80 -5.43 -22.70 -12.14
CA ARG A 80 -6.02 -23.77 -12.94
C ARG A 80 -5.55 -23.66 -14.40
N PRO A 81 -5.47 -24.78 -15.15
CA PRO A 81 -4.96 -24.78 -16.52
C PRO A 81 -5.71 -23.87 -17.51
N ASP A 82 -6.95 -23.51 -17.19
CA ASP A 82 -7.88 -22.71 -17.98
C ASP A 82 -8.00 -21.26 -17.49
N GLU A 83 -7.25 -20.86 -16.47
CA GLU A 83 -7.37 -19.55 -15.85
C GLU A 83 -6.13 -18.68 -16.11
N LEU A 84 -6.34 -17.35 -16.21
CA LEU A 84 -5.26 -16.36 -16.30
C LEU A 84 -4.37 -16.44 -15.05
N SER A 85 -3.08 -16.73 -15.19
CA SER A 85 -2.23 -16.97 -14.03
C SER A 85 -2.07 -15.72 -13.14
N SER A 86 -2.41 -15.85 -11.85
CA SER A 86 -2.22 -14.76 -10.88
C SER A 86 -0.74 -14.42 -10.69
N LEU A 87 0.12 -15.43 -10.77
CA LEU A 87 1.57 -15.26 -10.71
C LEU A 87 2.11 -14.55 -11.95
N GLU A 88 1.66 -14.93 -13.16
CA GLU A 88 2.08 -14.27 -14.40
C GLU A 88 1.57 -12.83 -14.45
N VAL A 89 0.33 -12.59 -14.05
CA VAL A 89 -0.22 -11.22 -13.91
C VAL A 89 0.63 -10.39 -12.95
N GLY A 90 0.99 -10.94 -11.78
CA GLY A 90 1.87 -10.27 -10.83
C GLY A 90 3.24 -9.95 -11.44
N ARG A 91 3.87 -10.92 -12.11
CA ARG A 91 5.16 -10.71 -12.80
C ARG A 91 5.09 -9.64 -13.88
N GLU A 92 4.06 -9.67 -14.72
CA GLU A 92 3.85 -8.66 -15.76
C GLU A 92 3.67 -7.27 -15.16
N ILE A 93 2.91 -7.16 -14.06
CA ILE A 93 2.74 -5.89 -13.32
C ILE A 93 4.09 -5.39 -12.80
N PHE A 94 4.92 -6.26 -12.23
CA PHE A 94 6.23 -5.87 -11.71
C PHE A 94 7.20 -5.47 -12.81
N ALA A 95 7.24 -6.23 -13.91
CA ALA A 95 8.05 -5.88 -15.07
C ALA A 95 7.66 -4.50 -15.59
N PHE A 96 6.36 -4.25 -15.75
CA PHE A 96 5.85 -2.95 -16.16
C PHE A 96 6.27 -1.82 -15.22
N GLN A 97 6.06 -1.97 -13.90
CA GLN A 97 6.45 -0.95 -12.93
C GLN A 97 7.96 -0.66 -12.97
N PHE A 98 8.79 -1.70 -13.09
CA PHE A 98 10.23 -1.57 -13.20
C PHE A 98 10.65 -0.85 -14.48
N GLU A 99 10.04 -1.16 -15.62
CA GLU A 99 10.24 -0.44 -16.89
C GLU A 99 9.86 1.04 -16.79
N GLN A 100 8.92 1.41 -15.92
CA GLN A 100 8.58 2.79 -15.61
C GLN A 100 9.56 3.48 -14.63
N GLY A 101 10.63 2.78 -14.22
CA GLY A 101 11.62 3.30 -13.27
C GLY A 101 11.13 3.29 -11.82
N TRP A 102 10.06 2.55 -11.49
CA TRP A 102 9.58 2.47 -10.12
C TRP A 102 10.43 1.50 -9.31
N ALA A 103 10.78 1.89 -8.08
CA ALA A 103 11.50 1.01 -7.17
C ALA A 103 10.56 -0.06 -6.59
N VAL A 104 10.90 -1.33 -6.79
CA VAL A 104 10.14 -2.50 -6.30
C VAL A 104 10.10 -2.56 -4.75
N HIS A 105 11.03 -1.89 -4.08
CA HIS A 105 11.12 -1.87 -2.62
C HIS A 105 11.45 -0.47 -2.09
N ILE A 106 10.59 0.51 -2.41
CA ILE A 106 10.79 1.92 -2.03
C ILE A 106 11.00 2.08 -0.53
N LEU A 107 10.20 1.42 0.32
CA LEU A 107 10.34 1.57 1.77
C LEU A 107 11.62 0.97 2.33
N GLY A 108 12.17 -0.10 1.75
CA GLY A 108 13.47 -0.60 2.17
C GLY A 108 14.61 0.32 1.75
N LEU A 109 14.51 0.95 0.58
CA LEU A 109 15.46 2.01 0.18
C LEU A 109 15.38 3.20 1.14
N VAL A 110 14.17 3.67 1.44
CA VAL A 110 13.96 4.76 2.41
C VAL A 110 14.50 4.34 3.78
N GLN A 111 14.19 3.14 4.28
CA GLN A 111 14.72 2.60 5.53
C GLN A 111 16.25 2.60 5.53
N HIS A 112 16.89 2.22 4.43
CA HIS A 112 18.35 2.26 4.29
C HIS A 112 18.89 3.68 4.41
N TYR A 113 18.32 4.65 3.69
CA TYR A 113 18.75 6.05 3.73
C TYR A 113 18.51 6.71 5.10
N LEU A 114 17.40 6.37 5.78
CA LEU A 114 17.10 6.88 7.11
C LEU A 114 18.21 6.57 8.12
N LYS A 115 18.95 5.46 7.96
CA LYS A 115 20.08 5.12 8.86
C LYS A 115 21.21 6.16 8.85
N SER A 116 21.34 6.96 7.79
CA SER A 116 22.34 8.03 7.69
C SER A 116 21.84 9.39 8.19
N LEU A 117 20.55 9.49 8.52
CA LEU A 117 19.93 10.74 8.99
C LEU A 117 19.87 10.75 10.52
N PRO A 118 19.72 11.94 11.14
CA PRO A 118 19.50 12.06 12.58
C PRO A 118 18.06 11.66 12.90
N VAL A 119 17.77 10.36 12.82
CA VAL A 119 16.49 9.75 13.20
C VAL A 119 16.74 8.55 14.13
N ASP A 120 15.83 8.34 15.07
CA ASP A 120 15.77 7.20 15.98
C ASP A 120 14.52 6.36 15.67
N ASN A 121 14.43 5.17 16.26
CA ASN A 121 13.25 4.29 16.20
C ASN A 121 12.74 4.01 14.77
N VAL A 122 13.65 3.73 13.84
CA VAL A 122 13.28 3.33 12.47
C VAL A 122 12.69 1.91 12.50
N CYS A 123 11.38 1.83 12.41
CA CYS A 123 10.61 0.59 12.43
C CYS A 123 10.04 0.30 11.04
N PHE A 124 10.11 -0.95 10.61
CA PHE A 124 9.50 -1.43 9.39
C PHE A 124 8.53 -2.56 9.75
N THR A 125 7.26 -2.38 9.40
CA THR A 125 6.19 -3.35 9.61
C THR A 125 5.76 -3.88 8.25
N ASP A 126 6.04 -5.16 8.00
CA ASP A 126 5.49 -5.87 6.85
C ASP A 126 4.15 -6.49 7.22
N PHE A 127 3.15 -6.31 6.37
CA PHE A 127 1.82 -6.85 6.58
C PHE A 127 1.44 -7.92 5.54
N ALA A 128 2.41 -8.44 4.78
CA ALA A 128 2.21 -9.54 3.82
C ALA A 128 1.36 -10.69 4.39
N ASP A 129 1.66 -11.10 5.62
CA ASP A 129 1.03 -12.25 6.27
C ASP A 129 -0.16 -11.88 7.18
N ALA A 130 -0.54 -10.59 7.26
CA ALA A 130 -1.69 -10.15 8.05
C ALA A 130 -2.99 -10.94 7.76
N PRO A 131 -3.30 -11.36 6.51
CA PRO A 131 -4.54 -12.07 6.20
C PRO A 131 -4.60 -13.50 6.74
N PHE A 132 -3.44 -14.11 7.04
CA PHE A 132 -3.37 -15.42 7.67
C PHE A 132 -3.73 -15.32 9.14
N HIS A 133 -3.16 -14.32 9.82
CA HIS A 133 -3.33 -14.10 11.25
C HIS A 133 -4.66 -13.41 11.59
N ASN A 134 -5.26 -12.71 10.63
CA ASN A 134 -6.53 -12.02 10.82
C ASN A 134 -7.52 -12.35 9.68
N PRO A 135 -8.32 -13.41 9.85
CA PRO A 135 -9.31 -13.84 8.85
C PRO A 135 -10.34 -12.77 8.49
N ALA A 136 -10.62 -11.81 9.38
CA ALA A 136 -11.59 -10.75 9.13
C ALA A 136 -11.17 -9.81 7.98
N ILE A 137 -9.88 -9.78 7.62
CA ILE A 137 -9.36 -8.94 6.52
C ILE A 137 -9.55 -9.62 5.15
N ARG A 138 -9.67 -10.94 5.09
CA ARG A 138 -9.67 -11.69 3.82
C ARG A 138 -10.76 -11.24 2.82
N PRO A 139 -12.01 -10.98 3.22
CA PRO A 139 -13.03 -10.46 2.30
C PRO A 139 -12.70 -9.06 1.80
N LEU A 140 -12.11 -8.21 2.66
CA LEU A 140 -11.71 -6.85 2.28
C LEU A 140 -10.60 -6.88 1.22
N LEU A 141 -9.62 -7.78 1.39
CA LEU A 141 -8.55 -7.97 0.41
C LEU A 141 -9.04 -8.55 -0.91
N THR A 142 -9.98 -9.49 -0.87
CA THR A 142 -10.61 -10.02 -2.09
C THR A 142 -11.22 -8.88 -2.92
N ILE A 143 -12.00 -8.01 -2.26
CA ILE A 143 -12.62 -6.85 -2.92
C ILE A 143 -11.55 -5.86 -3.38
N TRP A 144 -10.54 -5.58 -2.55
CA TRP A 144 -9.47 -4.68 -2.92
C TRP A 144 -8.70 -5.15 -4.16
N HIS A 145 -8.39 -6.44 -4.24
CA HIS A 145 -7.66 -7.06 -5.34
C HIS A 145 -8.47 -7.04 -6.64
N SER A 146 -9.78 -7.36 -6.57
CA SER A 146 -10.70 -7.35 -7.72
C SER A 146 -10.98 -5.95 -8.27
N LEU A 147 -10.70 -4.89 -7.50
CA LEU A 147 -10.81 -3.51 -7.94
C LEU A 147 -9.48 -2.92 -8.41
N THR A 148 -8.37 -3.24 -7.72
CA THR A 148 -7.08 -2.56 -7.94
C THR A 148 -6.30 -3.17 -9.09
N VAL A 149 -6.20 -4.50 -9.17
CA VAL A 149 -5.38 -5.16 -10.20
C VAL A 149 -5.93 -4.90 -11.62
N PRO A 150 -7.25 -4.92 -11.89
CA PRO A 150 -7.78 -4.57 -13.20
C PRO A 150 -7.39 -3.17 -13.70
N ILE A 151 -7.21 -2.19 -12.80
CA ILE A 151 -6.75 -0.84 -13.17
C ILE A 151 -5.30 -0.90 -13.66
N ILE A 152 -4.45 -1.64 -12.95
CA ILE A 152 -3.04 -1.79 -13.32
C ILE A 152 -2.94 -2.52 -14.66
N LEU A 153 -3.71 -3.60 -14.84
CA LEU A 153 -3.81 -4.33 -16.11
C LEU A 153 -4.28 -3.42 -17.26
N GLU A 154 -5.33 -2.62 -17.06
CA GLU A 154 -5.78 -1.63 -18.05
C GLU A 154 -4.66 -0.66 -18.43
N MET A 155 -3.98 -0.06 -17.45
CA MET A 155 -2.87 0.87 -17.68
C MET A 155 -1.74 0.24 -18.49
N MET A 156 -1.37 -1.00 -18.15
CA MET A 156 -0.34 -1.76 -18.85
C MET A 156 -0.73 -2.06 -20.29
N MET A 157 -1.92 -2.62 -20.48
CA MET A 157 -2.38 -3.04 -21.80
C MET A 157 -2.60 -1.85 -22.73
N LEU A 158 -3.09 -0.71 -22.22
CA LEU A 158 -3.20 0.53 -22.99
C LEU A 158 -1.82 1.01 -23.50
N ARG A 159 -0.79 0.96 -22.65
CA ARG A 159 0.57 1.34 -23.05
C ARG A 159 1.19 0.37 -24.06
N LYS A 160 0.84 -0.92 -23.96
CA LYS A 160 1.20 -1.93 -24.96
C LYS A 160 0.39 -1.81 -26.27
N GLY A 161 -0.52 -0.84 -26.38
CA GLY A 161 -1.32 -0.59 -27.58
C GLY A 161 -2.44 -1.61 -27.80
N VAL A 162 -2.84 -2.35 -26.76
CA VAL A 162 -3.93 -3.33 -26.85
C VAL A 162 -5.27 -2.63 -27.09
N GLY A 163 -6.14 -3.25 -27.89
CA GLY A 163 -7.47 -2.73 -28.20
C GLY A 163 -8.38 -2.63 -26.97
N LYS A 164 -9.20 -1.58 -26.89
CA LYS A 164 -10.06 -1.30 -25.72
C LYS A 164 -11.00 -2.45 -25.35
N GLU A 165 -11.56 -3.16 -26.34
CA GLU A 165 -12.45 -4.31 -26.09
C GLU A 165 -11.72 -5.48 -25.44
N ASP A 166 -10.47 -5.76 -25.85
CA ASP A 166 -9.66 -6.81 -25.26
C ASP A 166 -9.22 -6.44 -23.84
N ILE A 167 -8.92 -5.17 -23.60
CA ILE A 167 -8.63 -4.63 -22.26
C ILE A 167 -9.83 -4.82 -21.34
N LYS A 168 -11.01 -4.38 -21.79
CA LYS A 168 -12.24 -4.52 -21.02
C LYS A 168 -12.51 -5.98 -20.68
N ARG A 169 -12.48 -6.88 -21.68
CA ARG A 169 -12.69 -8.31 -21.48
C ARG A 169 -11.70 -8.91 -20.46
N THR A 170 -10.41 -8.57 -20.57
CA THR A 170 -9.36 -9.11 -19.70
C THR A 170 -9.51 -8.62 -18.25
N THR A 171 -9.82 -7.33 -18.08
CA THR A 171 -9.97 -6.71 -16.77
C THR A 171 -11.24 -7.15 -16.05
N GLU A 172 -12.34 -7.36 -16.77
CA GLU A 172 -13.59 -7.95 -16.25
C GLU A 172 -13.37 -9.41 -15.85
N ALA A 173 -12.75 -10.23 -16.71
CA ALA A 173 -12.43 -11.62 -16.40
C ALA A 173 -11.55 -11.76 -15.15
N TYR A 174 -10.56 -10.88 -14.99
CA TYR A 174 -9.73 -10.85 -13.78
C TYR A 174 -10.55 -10.54 -12.53
N ARG A 175 -11.43 -9.53 -12.60
CA ARG A 175 -12.27 -9.11 -11.48
C ARG A 175 -13.15 -10.26 -11.01
N GLU A 176 -13.81 -10.95 -11.94
CA GLU A 176 -14.63 -12.12 -11.64
C GLU A 176 -13.82 -13.26 -11.02
N LYS A 177 -12.62 -13.55 -11.58
CA LYS A 177 -11.69 -14.54 -11.02
C LYS A 177 -11.31 -14.21 -9.58
N ALA A 178 -10.88 -12.98 -9.29
CA ALA A 178 -10.47 -12.58 -7.95
C ALA A 178 -11.59 -12.73 -6.91
N LEU A 179 -12.83 -12.39 -7.28
CA LEU A 179 -14.00 -12.59 -6.42
C LEU A 179 -14.28 -14.08 -6.19
N GLU A 180 -14.17 -14.91 -7.21
CA GLU A 180 -14.36 -16.36 -7.10
C GLU A 180 -13.29 -17.03 -6.23
N MET A 181 -12.01 -16.66 -6.40
CA MET A 181 -10.92 -17.11 -5.53
C MET A 181 -11.23 -16.79 -4.06
N GLY A 182 -11.67 -15.57 -3.76
CA GLY A 182 -12.07 -15.20 -2.41
C GLY A 182 -13.27 -16.00 -1.88
N ARG A 183 -14.28 -16.30 -2.72
CA ARG A 183 -15.41 -17.18 -2.35
C ARG A 183 -14.96 -18.60 -2.00
N ARG A 184 -13.93 -19.10 -2.66
CA ARG A 184 -13.32 -20.41 -2.40
C ARG A 184 -12.43 -20.42 -1.15
N GLY A 185 -12.25 -19.28 -0.49
CA GLY A 185 -11.41 -19.14 0.69
C GLY A 185 -9.92 -18.96 0.38
N GLU A 186 -9.56 -18.65 -0.87
CA GLU A 186 -8.19 -18.31 -1.21
C GLU A 186 -7.76 -17.03 -0.48
N ILE A 187 -6.53 -17.05 0.00
CA ILE A 187 -5.95 -15.97 0.80
C ILE A 187 -5.00 -15.19 -0.09
N PHE A 188 -5.36 -13.95 -0.41
CA PHE A 188 -4.47 -13.00 -1.05
C PHE A 188 -3.44 -12.50 -0.03
N GLN A 189 -2.15 -12.57 -0.37
CA GLN A 189 -1.13 -11.81 0.34
C GLN A 189 -1.40 -10.33 0.16
N MET A 190 -0.98 -9.55 1.15
CA MET A 190 -1.11 -8.12 1.07
C MET A 190 0.22 -7.45 0.84
N THR A 191 0.34 -6.72 -0.25
CA THR A 191 1.59 -6.03 -0.62
C THR A 191 1.75 -4.71 0.12
N ILE A 192 1.31 -4.54 1.38
CA ILE A 192 1.41 -3.27 2.12
C ILE A 192 2.47 -3.39 3.23
N CYS A 193 3.31 -2.37 3.36
CA CYS A 193 4.21 -2.20 4.48
C CYS A 193 4.13 -0.77 5.03
N THR A 194 4.52 -0.60 6.29
CA THR A 194 4.65 0.72 6.91
C THR A 194 6.07 0.89 7.44
N LEU A 195 6.64 2.04 7.15
CA LEU A 195 7.87 2.54 7.75
C LEU A 195 7.49 3.65 8.73
N ALA A 196 7.98 3.54 9.96
CA ALA A 196 7.89 4.58 10.97
C ALA A 196 9.30 5.01 11.39
N ALA A 197 9.53 6.29 11.64
CA ALA A 197 10.79 6.79 12.20
C ALA A 197 10.54 8.06 13.01
N ARG A 198 11.45 8.40 13.92
CA ARG A 198 11.37 9.58 14.76
C ARG A 198 12.59 10.47 14.57
N LYS A 199 12.45 11.79 14.55
CA LYS A 199 13.60 12.70 14.51
C LYS A 199 14.46 12.60 15.80
N LYS A 200 15.78 12.51 15.65
CA LYS A 200 16.75 12.42 16.76
C LYS A 200 16.97 13.78 17.42
N GLY A 201 17.12 13.78 18.75
CA GLY A 201 17.51 14.96 19.52
C GLY A 201 16.36 15.91 19.89
N GLU A 202 15.13 15.57 19.53
CA GLU A 202 13.96 16.23 20.12
C GLU A 202 13.48 15.42 21.33
N PRO A 203 13.15 16.07 22.46
CA PRO A 203 12.73 15.33 23.64
C PRO A 203 11.50 14.50 23.29
N SER A 204 11.39 13.29 23.85
CA SER A 204 10.09 12.61 23.85
C SER A 204 9.08 13.55 24.50
N PRO A 205 7.80 13.50 24.14
CA PRO A 205 6.81 14.34 24.81
C PRO A 205 6.75 14.11 26.32
N GLU A 206 7.14 12.92 26.79
CA GLU A 206 7.41 12.64 28.21
C GLU A 206 8.57 13.47 28.77
N GLU A 207 9.69 13.55 28.05
CA GLU A 207 10.83 14.42 28.36
C GLU A 207 10.46 15.91 28.27
N GLU A 208 9.63 16.35 27.30
CA GLU A 208 9.14 17.73 27.23
C GLU A 208 8.23 18.09 28.41
N SER A 209 7.34 17.18 28.82
CA SER A 209 6.46 17.38 29.99
C SER A 209 7.24 17.50 31.31
N PHE A 210 8.42 16.88 31.36
CA PHE A 210 9.34 16.95 32.50
C PHE A 210 10.19 18.22 32.45
N VAL A 211 10.61 18.66 31.26
CA VAL A 211 11.33 19.92 31.05
C VAL A 211 10.43 21.14 31.36
N ARG A 212 9.18 21.15 30.90
CA ARG A 212 8.23 22.26 31.22
C ARG A 212 7.97 22.38 32.72
N ARG A 213 7.78 21.26 33.43
CA ARG A 213 7.61 21.24 34.90
C ARG A 213 8.83 21.75 35.68
N LYS A 214 10.03 21.78 35.09
CA LYS A 214 11.23 22.36 35.70
C LYS A 214 11.39 23.87 35.45
N HIS A 215 10.57 24.48 34.60
CA HIS A 215 10.63 25.91 34.30
C HIS A 215 9.47 26.70 34.92
N ASP A 216 8.47 25.99 35.47
CA ASP A 216 7.34 26.56 36.21
C ASP A 216 7.52 26.48 37.75
N ILE A 217 8.76 26.24 38.23
CA ILE A 217 9.18 26.30 39.65
C ILE A 217 10.36 27.26 39.75
#